data_AF-A0A1Y2IR09-F1
#
_entry.id   AF-A0A1Y2IR09-F1
#
_cell.length_a   1.000
_cell.length_b   1.000
_cell.length_c   1.000
_cell.angle_alpha   90.00
_cell.angle_beta   90.00
_cell.angle_gamma   90.00
#
_symmetry.space_group_name_H-M   'P 1'
#
loop_
_entity.id
_entity.type
_entity.pdbx_description
1 polymer ?
#
loop_
_entity_poly.entity_id
_entity_poly.type
_entity_poly.pdbx_seq_one_letter_code
_entity_poly.pdbx_strand_id
1 'polypeptide(L)'
;MENDILPEQGRANTTGLPPINLDWAHKDPNKDLPVYLIVNAPSDPKRFDPRGLHWSLSWEVDPGFWRQVNILEHRRPDQPAPNPRYVYWEALTKSAGPEMDDSKKIQVAVLSLAARQRIEQLALEVPVLYPNGRWNCQDWLIDLLSRMVKDKLITDEQMNQGLREARTAYAS
;
A
#
# COMPACT_ATOMS: atom_id res chain seq x y z
N MET A 1 15.07 17.66 -10.57
CA MET A 1 13.71 17.76 -10.03
C MET A 1 13.74 17.15 -8.65
N GLU A 2 13.42 17.96 -7.66
CA GLU A 2 13.51 17.64 -6.24
C GLU A 2 12.36 16.70 -5.84
N ASN A 3 12.46 16.08 -4.67
CA ASN A 3 11.43 15.19 -4.12
C ASN A 3 10.32 16.06 -3.49
N ASP A 4 9.56 16.75 -4.33
CA ASP A 4 8.50 17.65 -3.86
C ASP A 4 7.38 16.86 -3.18
N ILE A 5 7.09 17.18 -1.93
CA ILE A 5 6.00 16.57 -1.16
C ILE A 5 4.68 17.10 -1.71
N LEU A 6 3.79 16.19 -2.11
CA LEU A 6 2.43 16.53 -2.48
C LEU A 6 1.59 16.81 -1.22
N PRO A 7 0.91 17.97 -1.13
CA PRO A 7 0.11 18.30 0.03
C PRO A 7 -1.09 17.36 0.20
N GLU A 8 -1.58 17.27 1.44
CA GLU A 8 -2.71 16.42 1.83
C GLU A 8 -2.58 14.99 1.32
N GLN A 9 -1.40 14.40 1.43
CA GLN A 9 -1.17 13.01 1.01
C GLN A 9 -1.49 12.77 -0.49
N GLY A 10 -1.28 13.80 -1.32
CA GLY A 10 -1.60 13.78 -2.74
C GLY A 10 -3.03 14.19 -3.09
N ARG A 11 -3.92 14.43 -2.12
CA ARG A 11 -5.35 14.72 -2.35
C ARG A 11 -5.64 16.19 -2.69
N ALA A 12 -4.75 17.10 -2.33
CA ALA A 12 -5.00 18.52 -2.59
C ALA A 12 -5.19 18.77 -4.10
N ASN A 13 -6.30 19.43 -4.43
CA ASN A 13 -6.70 19.77 -5.80
C ASN A 13 -6.86 18.55 -6.73
N THR A 14 -7.15 17.35 -6.19
CA THR A 14 -7.55 16.21 -7.02
C THR A 14 -8.95 16.39 -7.57
N THR A 15 -9.17 15.94 -8.81
CA THR A 15 -10.52 15.79 -9.37
C THR A 15 -11.04 14.38 -9.16
N GLY A 16 -12.36 14.22 -9.16
CA GLY A 16 -13.03 12.93 -8.95
C GLY A 16 -13.32 12.60 -7.49
N LEU A 17 -13.98 11.46 -7.28
CA LEU A 17 -14.32 10.94 -5.96
C LEU A 17 -13.22 9.99 -5.45
N PRO A 18 -13.03 9.87 -4.13
CA PRO A 18 -12.16 8.86 -3.56
C PRO A 18 -12.63 7.44 -3.94
N PRO A 19 -11.74 6.43 -3.90
CA PRO A 19 -12.14 5.04 -4.04
C PRO A 19 -13.21 4.65 -2.99
N ILE A 20 -14.09 3.72 -3.36
CA ILE A 20 -15.08 3.17 -2.43
C ILE A 20 -14.36 2.44 -1.29
N ASN A 21 -14.79 2.74 -0.07
CA ASN A 21 -14.37 2.05 1.15
C ASN A 21 -15.56 1.25 1.71
N LEU A 22 -15.35 -0.04 1.96
CA LEU A 22 -16.38 -0.97 2.44
C LEU A 22 -16.32 -1.23 3.96
N ASP A 23 -15.58 -0.43 4.71
CA ASP A 23 -15.44 -0.60 6.17
C ASP A 23 -16.74 -0.41 6.97
N TRP A 24 -17.73 0.28 6.38
CA TRP A 24 -19.08 0.38 6.95
C TRP A 24 -19.77 -0.99 7.07
N ALA A 25 -19.48 -1.92 6.16
CA ALA A 25 -20.02 -3.29 6.14
C ALA A 25 -19.02 -4.32 6.70
N HIS A 26 -17.73 -4.15 6.42
CA HIS A 26 -16.67 -5.08 6.76
C HIS A 26 -15.62 -4.36 7.62
N LYS A 27 -15.91 -4.23 8.91
CA LYS A 27 -15.05 -3.53 9.88
C LYS A 27 -13.81 -4.34 10.20
N ASP A 28 -12.71 -3.65 10.54
CA ASP A 28 -11.52 -4.30 11.10
C ASP A 28 -11.87 -4.93 12.47
N PRO A 29 -11.84 -6.27 12.59
CA PRO A 29 -12.29 -6.95 13.79
C PRO A 29 -11.29 -6.81 14.93
N ASN A 30 -11.77 -6.71 16.17
CA ASN A 30 -10.93 -6.72 17.37
C ASN A 30 -10.39 -8.12 17.70
N LYS A 31 -9.49 -8.62 16.85
CA LYS A 31 -8.74 -9.87 17.01
C LYS A 31 -7.37 -9.72 16.35
N ASP A 32 -6.47 -10.64 16.68
CA ASP A 32 -5.18 -10.73 16.02
C ASP A 32 -5.37 -11.22 14.57
N LEU A 33 -4.76 -10.53 13.62
CA LEU A 33 -4.82 -10.84 12.20
C LEU A 33 -3.41 -10.88 11.60
N PRO A 34 -3.16 -11.81 10.66
CA PRO A 34 -1.97 -11.75 9.84
C PRO A 34 -2.01 -10.52 8.93
N VAL A 35 -0.92 -9.76 8.94
CA VAL A 35 -0.67 -8.62 8.06
C VAL A 35 0.33 -9.04 6.99
N TYR A 36 -0.03 -8.80 5.74
CA TYR A 36 0.71 -9.23 4.57
C TYR A 36 1.24 -8.04 3.78
N LEU A 37 2.48 -8.14 3.31
CA LEU A 37 2.97 -7.39 2.16
C LEU A 37 2.48 -8.12 0.90
N ILE A 38 1.55 -7.50 0.18
CA ILE A 38 0.98 -8.02 -1.06
C ILE A 38 1.69 -7.38 -2.24
N VAL A 39 2.19 -8.24 -3.15
CA VAL A 39 2.76 -7.84 -4.43
C VAL A 39 1.81 -8.30 -5.53
N ASN A 40 1.20 -7.34 -6.25
CA ASN A 40 0.30 -7.66 -7.35
C ASN A 40 1.07 -8.27 -8.52
N ALA A 41 0.45 -9.21 -9.22
CA ALA A 41 1.02 -9.80 -10.41
C ALA A 41 1.23 -8.75 -11.51
N PRO A 42 2.34 -8.83 -12.28
CA PRO A 42 2.51 -8.00 -13.45
C PRO A 42 1.44 -8.33 -14.51
N SER A 43 1.00 -7.31 -15.26
CA SER A 43 0.05 -7.51 -16.37
C SER A 43 0.63 -8.37 -17.50
N ASP A 44 1.95 -8.31 -17.74
CA ASP A 44 2.68 -9.24 -18.61
C ASP A 44 3.80 -9.93 -17.83
N PRO A 45 3.66 -11.22 -17.48
CA PRO A 45 4.66 -11.94 -16.68
C PRO A 45 5.99 -12.15 -17.40
N LYS A 46 6.06 -11.96 -18.73
CA LYS A 46 7.30 -12.11 -19.52
C LYS A 46 8.03 -10.79 -19.72
N ARG A 47 7.33 -9.65 -19.55
CA ARG A 47 7.85 -8.31 -19.84
C ARG A 47 7.31 -7.31 -18.84
N PHE A 48 7.92 -7.28 -17.66
CA PHE A 48 7.61 -6.29 -16.64
C PHE A 48 8.88 -5.71 -16.01
N ASP A 49 8.75 -4.48 -15.52
CA ASP A 49 9.74 -3.87 -14.63
C ASP A 49 9.37 -4.25 -13.18
N PRO A 50 10.24 -4.91 -12.42
CA PRO A 50 10.01 -5.16 -11.00
C PRO A 50 9.68 -3.91 -10.18
N ARG A 51 10.21 -2.73 -10.56
CA ARG A 51 9.86 -1.45 -9.92
C ARG A 51 8.45 -0.95 -10.27
N GLY A 52 7.83 -1.52 -11.29
CA GLY A 52 6.45 -1.24 -11.69
C GLY A 52 5.41 -2.09 -10.96
N LEU A 53 5.82 -3.10 -10.19
CA LEU A 53 4.89 -3.93 -9.43
C LEU A 53 4.21 -3.11 -8.32
N HIS A 54 2.90 -3.25 -8.21
CA HIS A 54 2.12 -2.58 -7.19
C HIS A 54 2.22 -3.33 -5.85
N TRP A 55 2.59 -2.61 -4.80
CA TRP A 55 2.72 -3.16 -3.45
C TRP A 55 1.67 -2.55 -2.51
N SER A 56 1.17 -3.36 -1.59
CA SER A 56 0.31 -2.90 -0.50
C SER A 56 0.59 -3.65 0.79
N LEU A 57 0.31 -3.02 1.93
CA LEU A 57 0.24 -3.71 3.21
C LEU A 57 -1.24 -3.97 3.52
N SER A 58 -1.61 -5.24 3.74
CA SER A 58 -3.01 -5.62 3.78
C SER A 58 -3.31 -6.73 4.78
N TRP A 59 -4.54 -6.75 5.29
CA TRP A 59 -5.06 -7.83 6.12
C TRP A 59 -6.52 -8.13 5.78
N GLU A 60 -6.93 -9.40 5.91
CA GLU A 60 -8.29 -9.84 5.64
C GLU A 60 -9.18 -9.59 6.87
N VAL A 61 -10.11 -8.65 6.74
CA VAL A 61 -11.01 -8.24 7.84
C VAL A 61 -12.26 -9.12 7.93
N ASP A 62 -12.65 -9.69 6.79
CA ASP A 62 -13.78 -10.62 6.60
C ASP A 62 -13.45 -11.49 5.36
N PRO A 63 -13.94 -12.73 5.20
CA PRO A 63 -13.57 -13.58 4.06
C PRO A 63 -13.85 -12.88 2.72
N GLY A 64 -12.79 -12.70 1.93
CA GLY A 64 -12.87 -11.99 0.66
C GLY A 64 -12.87 -10.46 0.78
N PHE A 65 -12.66 -9.87 1.95
CA PHE A 65 -12.57 -8.42 2.16
C PHE A 65 -11.28 -8.05 2.89
N TRP A 66 -10.52 -7.18 2.24
CA TRP A 66 -9.15 -6.84 2.64
C TRP A 66 -9.06 -5.34 2.95
N ARG A 67 -8.53 -5.02 4.13
CA ARG A 67 -8.08 -3.66 4.45
C ARG A 67 -6.71 -3.47 3.80
N GLN A 68 -6.58 -2.46 2.96
CA GLN A 68 -5.38 -2.20 2.16
C GLN A 68 -4.80 -0.82 2.50
N VAL A 69 -3.50 -0.78 2.73
CA VAL A 69 -2.71 0.43 2.98
C VAL A 69 -1.66 0.57 1.89
N ASN A 70 -1.88 1.52 1.00
CA ASN A 70 -0.99 1.83 -0.12
C ASN A 70 -1.33 3.18 -0.76
N ILE A 71 -0.36 3.79 -1.42
CA ILE A 71 -0.63 4.86 -2.39
C ILE A 71 -1.13 4.28 -3.71
N LEU A 72 -1.92 5.05 -4.46
CA LEU A 72 -2.44 4.69 -5.78
C LEU A 72 -2.00 5.71 -6.82
N GLU A 73 -1.77 5.25 -8.05
CA GLU A 73 -1.70 6.15 -9.21
C GLU A 73 -3.11 6.66 -9.54
N HIS A 74 -3.29 7.98 -9.49
CA HIS A 74 -4.51 8.67 -9.86
C HIS A 74 -4.28 9.43 -11.16
N ARG A 75 -4.99 9.03 -12.21
CA ARG A 75 -4.90 9.61 -13.55
C ARG A 75 -6.31 9.95 -14.04
N ARG A 76 -6.54 11.21 -14.42
CA ARG A 76 -7.82 11.64 -15.02
C ARG A 76 -7.60 12.71 -16.09
N PRO A 77 -8.45 12.81 -17.12
CA PRO A 77 -8.31 13.85 -18.15
C PRO A 77 -8.37 15.29 -17.61
N ASP A 78 -9.12 15.51 -16.53
CA ASP A 78 -9.34 16.80 -15.88
C ASP A 78 -8.41 17.07 -14.68
N GLN A 79 -7.48 16.16 -14.38
CA GLN A 79 -6.59 16.28 -13.22
C GLN A 79 -5.48 17.32 -13.49
N PRO A 80 -5.32 18.36 -12.66
CA PRO A 80 -4.18 19.27 -12.76
C PRO A 80 -2.86 18.52 -12.51
N ALA A 81 -1.76 19.06 -13.06
CA ALA A 81 -0.43 18.49 -12.90
C ALA A 81 -0.03 18.35 -11.41
N PRO A 82 0.65 17.25 -11.01
CA PRO A 82 1.05 16.11 -11.84
C PRO A 82 -0.12 15.22 -12.30
N ASN A 83 0.00 14.66 -13.50
CA ASN A 83 -0.96 13.70 -14.05
C ASN A 83 -0.23 12.68 -14.95
N PRO A 84 -0.08 11.41 -14.53
CA PRO A 84 -0.63 10.83 -13.31
C PRO A 84 -0.01 11.42 -12.03
N ARG A 85 -0.67 11.24 -10.89
CA ARG A 85 -0.11 11.57 -9.55
C ARG A 85 -0.30 10.43 -8.58
N TYR A 86 0.49 10.41 -7.52
CA TYR A 86 0.28 9.49 -6.41
C TYR A 86 -0.64 10.10 -5.36
N VAL A 87 -1.52 9.27 -4.80
CA VAL A 87 -2.46 9.67 -3.74
C VAL A 87 -2.58 8.55 -2.72
N TYR A 88 -2.43 8.87 -1.44
CA TYR A 88 -2.87 7.99 -0.35
C TYR A 88 -4.29 8.38 0.05
N TRP A 89 -5.23 7.46 -0.11
CA TRP A 89 -6.66 7.66 0.19
C TRP A 89 -7.06 7.10 1.57
N GLU A 90 -6.11 7.10 2.51
CA GLU A 90 -6.24 6.37 3.78
C GLU A 90 -6.28 4.85 3.57
N ALA A 91 -6.48 4.10 4.64
CA ALA A 91 -6.67 2.66 4.55
C ALA A 91 -8.08 2.35 4.03
N LEU A 92 -8.17 1.47 3.03
CA LEU A 92 -9.43 1.18 2.34
C LEU A 92 -9.78 -0.28 2.50
N THR A 93 -11.01 -0.59 2.90
CA THR A 93 -11.54 -1.95 2.84
C THR A 93 -12.13 -2.21 1.46
N LYS A 94 -11.65 -3.26 0.79
CA LYS A 94 -12.10 -3.65 -0.56
C LYS A 94 -12.41 -5.14 -0.63
N SER A 95 -13.32 -5.54 -1.50
CA SER A 95 -13.48 -6.95 -1.86
C SER A 95 -12.27 -7.43 -2.63
N ALA A 96 -11.88 -8.69 -2.45
CA ALA A 96 -10.88 -9.35 -3.25
C ALA A 96 -11.35 -9.34 -4.72
N GLY A 97 -10.59 -8.66 -5.56
CA GLY A 97 -10.73 -8.76 -7.02
C GLY A 97 -9.88 -9.91 -7.56
N PRO A 98 -10.02 -10.24 -8.86
CA PRO A 98 -9.20 -11.26 -9.52
C PRO A 98 -7.69 -11.06 -9.34
N GLU A 99 -7.24 -9.80 -9.22
CA GLU A 99 -5.83 -9.45 -9.00
C GLU A 99 -5.26 -10.04 -7.69
N MET A 100 -6.10 -10.28 -6.69
CA MET A 100 -5.68 -10.86 -5.41
C MET A 100 -5.38 -12.36 -5.49
N ASP A 101 -5.97 -13.07 -6.46
CA ASP A 101 -5.78 -14.51 -6.64
C ASP A 101 -4.37 -14.82 -7.16
N ASP A 102 -3.87 -13.98 -8.07
CA ASP A 102 -2.53 -14.12 -8.64
C ASP A 102 -1.43 -13.40 -7.84
N SER A 103 -1.83 -12.63 -6.81
CA SER A 103 -0.91 -11.86 -5.96
C SER A 103 -0.04 -12.74 -5.07
N LYS A 104 1.20 -12.30 -4.80
CA LYS A 104 2.04 -12.91 -3.75
C LYS A 104 1.74 -12.26 -2.41
N LYS A 105 1.35 -13.07 -1.44
CA LYS A 105 1.05 -12.66 -0.06
C LYS A 105 2.20 -13.06 0.85
N ILE A 106 2.97 -12.09 1.31
CA ILE A 106 4.13 -12.31 2.18
C ILE A 106 3.74 -11.88 3.59
N GLN A 107 3.63 -12.82 4.52
CA GLN A 107 3.24 -12.47 5.89
C GLN A 107 4.37 -11.71 6.58
N VAL A 108 4.08 -10.51 7.08
CA VAL A 108 5.04 -9.67 7.81
C VAL A 108 4.94 -9.95 9.31
N ALA A 109 3.73 -9.97 9.84
CA ALA A 109 3.47 -10.18 11.27
C ALA A 109 2.01 -10.61 11.52
N VAL A 110 1.72 -11.05 12.74
CA VAL A 110 0.36 -11.16 13.27
C VAL A 110 0.19 -10.05 14.29
N LEU A 111 -0.77 -9.17 14.07
CA LEU A 111 -0.93 -7.93 14.84
C LEU A 111 -2.34 -7.82 15.42
N SER A 112 -2.48 -7.12 16.55
CA SER A 112 -3.78 -6.77 17.14
C SER A 112 -4.45 -5.60 16.41
N LEU A 113 -5.73 -5.35 16.69
CA LEU A 113 -6.45 -4.19 16.13
C LEU A 113 -5.74 -2.86 16.44
N ALA A 114 -5.28 -2.67 17.68
CA ALA A 114 -4.59 -1.45 18.06
C ALA A 114 -3.29 -1.25 17.27
N ALA A 115 -2.52 -2.33 17.04
CA ALA A 115 -1.32 -2.28 16.21
C ALA A 115 -1.64 -1.98 14.73
N ARG A 116 -2.72 -2.54 14.18
CA ARG A 116 -3.16 -2.25 12.81
C ARG A 116 -3.67 -0.83 12.63
N GLN A 117 -4.44 -0.30 13.58
CA GLN A 117 -4.82 1.13 13.60
C GLN A 117 -3.59 2.04 13.69
N ARG A 118 -2.56 1.62 14.42
CA ARG A 118 -1.29 2.35 14.50
C ARG A 118 -0.55 2.37 13.16
N ILE A 119 -0.60 1.29 12.38
CA ILE A 119 -0.10 1.29 10.98
C ILE A 119 -0.82 2.37 10.15
N GLU A 120 -2.15 2.46 10.23
CA GLU A 120 -2.92 3.47 9.48
C GLU A 120 -2.53 4.91 9.88
N GLN A 121 -2.26 5.15 11.17
CA GLN A 121 -1.75 6.44 11.64
C GLN A 121 -0.35 6.74 11.10
N LEU A 122 0.58 5.77 11.15
CA LEU A 122 1.93 5.94 10.61
C LEU A 122 1.91 6.20 9.10
N ALA A 123 0.98 5.59 8.37
CA ALA A 123 0.80 5.79 6.94
C ALA A 123 0.43 7.25 6.60
N LEU A 124 -0.35 7.93 7.44
CA LEU A 124 -0.65 9.36 7.29
C LEU A 124 0.57 10.27 7.47
N GLU A 125 1.64 9.77 8.10
CA GLU A 125 2.90 10.51 8.32
C GLU A 125 3.94 10.27 7.22
N VAL A 126 3.73 9.30 6.34
CA VAL A 126 4.62 9.05 5.19
C VAL A 126 4.32 10.09 4.11
N PRO A 127 5.31 10.88 3.66
CA PRO A 127 5.08 11.87 2.61
C PRO A 127 4.75 11.18 1.28
N VAL A 128 3.76 11.69 0.57
CA VAL A 128 3.50 11.32 -0.83
C VAL A 128 4.24 12.30 -1.72
N LEU A 129 5.07 11.80 -2.64
CA LEU A 129 5.96 12.65 -3.44
C LEU A 129 5.46 12.83 -4.88
N TYR A 130 5.92 13.90 -5.50
CA TYR A 130 5.72 14.16 -6.92
C TYR A 130 6.31 13.01 -7.76
N PRO A 131 5.57 12.49 -8.76
CA PRO A 131 6.03 11.40 -9.61
C PRO A 131 7.17 11.86 -10.53
N ASN A 132 8.41 11.67 -10.07
CA ASN A 132 9.63 12.05 -10.79
C ASN A 132 10.37 10.85 -11.41
N GLY A 133 9.74 9.66 -11.42
CA GLY A 133 10.31 8.39 -11.90
C GLY A 133 11.30 7.72 -10.94
N ARG A 134 11.67 8.37 -9.82
CA ARG A 134 12.54 7.77 -8.79
C ARG A 134 11.76 7.17 -7.65
N TRP A 135 10.64 7.79 -7.28
CA TRP A 135 9.80 7.40 -6.17
C TRP A 135 8.49 6.77 -6.65
N ASN A 136 8.07 5.66 -6.02
CA ASN A 136 6.84 4.95 -6.34
C ASN A 136 6.16 4.35 -5.09
N CYS A 137 5.14 3.50 -5.30
CA CYS A 137 4.43 2.81 -4.20
C CYS A 137 5.31 1.91 -3.33
N GLN A 138 6.36 1.31 -3.89
CA GLN A 138 7.29 0.46 -3.15
C GLN A 138 8.14 1.30 -2.19
N ASP A 139 8.64 2.45 -2.67
CA ASP A 139 9.44 3.37 -1.86
C ASP A 139 8.61 3.96 -0.70
N TRP A 140 7.34 4.34 -0.96
CA TRP A 140 6.40 4.76 0.10
C TRP A 140 6.20 3.67 1.14
N LEU A 141 6.01 2.41 0.70
CA LEU A 141 5.77 1.28 1.60
C LEU A 141 7.02 0.89 2.41
N ILE A 142 8.21 1.05 1.85
CA ILE A 142 9.48 0.86 2.56
C ILE A 142 9.64 1.90 3.69
N ASP A 143 9.27 3.17 3.48
CA ASP A 143 9.24 4.17 4.56
C ASP A 143 8.21 3.78 5.65
N LEU A 144 7.00 3.36 5.25
CA LEU A 144 6.00 2.88 6.21
C LEU A 144 6.52 1.70 7.06
N LEU A 145 7.12 0.68 6.43
CA LEU A 145 7.72 -0.46 7.14
C LEU A 145 8.84 -0.02 8.08
N SER A 146 9.68 0.92 7.65
CA SER A 146 10.74 1.49 8.50
C SER A 146 10.18 2.18 9.74
N ARG A 147 9.03 2.85 9.62
CA ARG A 147 8.32 3.47 10.75
C ARG A 147 7.67 2.43 11.65
N MET A 148 7.11 1.37 11.09
CA MET A 148 6.57 0.24 11.86
C MET A 148 7.64 -0.43 12.72
N VAL A 149 8.87 -0.57 12.22
CA VAL A 149 10.03 -1.04 13.01
C VAL A 149 10.33 -0.09 14.17
N LYS A 150 10.41 1.22 13.89
CA LYS A 150 10.68 2.24 14.93
C LYS A 150 9.62 2.26 16.03
N ASP A 151 8.36 2.04 15.67
CA ASP A 151 7.21 1.96 16.57
C ASP A 151 7.05 0.57 17.22
N LYS A 152 7.97 -0.37 16.93
CA LYS A 152 8.03 -1.75 17.47
C LYS A 152 6.81 -2.61 17.12
N LEU A 153 6.14 -2.30 16.00
CA LEU A 153 5.05 -3.13 15.48
C LEU A 153 5.59 -4.39 14.79
N ILE A 154 6.78 -4.28 14.19
CA ILE A 154 7.51 -5.39 13.56
C ILE A 154 9.00 -5.29 13.91
N THR A 155 9.74 -6.37 13.73
CA THR A 155 11.20 -6.39 13.89
C THR A 155 11.92 -6.02 12.58
N ASP A 156 13.19 -5.62 12.69
CA ASP A 156 14.06 -5.45 11.52
C ASP A 156 14.14 -6.72 10.67
N GLU A 157 14.13 -7.90 11.30
CA GLU A 157 14.16 -9.19 10.60
C GLU A 157 12.90 -9.40 9.76
N GLN A 158 11.72 -9.15 10.33
CA GLN A 158 10.43 -9.23 9.63
C GLN A 158 10.38 -8.29 8.43
N MET A 159 10.83 -7.03 8.62
CA MET A 159 10.91 -6.06 7.53
C MET A 159 11.88 -6.54 6.43
N ASN A 160 13.10 -6.92 6.79
CA ASN A 160 14.11 -7.31 5.83
C ASN A 160 13.73 -8.58 5.07
N GLN A 161 13.12 -9.56 5.73
CA GLN A 161 12.60 -10.76 5.09
C GLN A 161 11.48 -10.42 4.11
N GLY A 162 10.47 -9.65 4.56
CA GLY A 162 9.35 -9.24 3.71
C GLY A 162 9.82 -8.51 2.45
N LEU A 163 10.78 -7.58 2.58
CA LEU A 163 11.33 -6.85 1.44
C LEU A 163 12.14 -7.72 0.48
N ARG A 164 12.88 -8.71 0.98
CA ARG A 164 13.61 -9.66 0.11
C ARG A 164 12.62 -10.47 -0.72
N GLU A 165 11.63 -11.08 -0.06
CA GLU A 165 10.62 -11.90 -0.73
C GLU A 165 9.79 -11.08 -1.74
N ALA A 166 9.42 -9.84 -1.39
CA ALA A 166 8.63 -8.99 -2.27
C ALA A 166 9.38 -8.58 -3.53
N ARG A 167 10.69 -8.31 -3.43
CA ARG A 167 11.54 -7.97 -4.59
C ARG A 167 11.71 -9.15 -5.55
N THR A 168 11.65 -10.37 -5.05
CA THR A 168 11.82 -11.60 -5.85
C THR A 168 10.49 -12.29 -6.15
N ALA A 169 9.35 -11.72 -5.78
CA ALA A 169 8.01 -12.34 -5.86
C ALA A 169 7.67 -12.92 -7.25
N TYR A 170 8.18 -12.28 -8.31
CA TYR A 170 8.00 -12.69 -9.70
C TYR A 170 9.31 -12.71 -10.50
N ALA A 171 10.47 -12.60 -9.83
CA ALA A 171 11.75 -12.76 -10.50
C ALA A 171 11.91 -14.23 -10.92
N SER A 172 12.18 -14.47 -12.20
CA SER A 172 12.45 -15.80 -12.77
C SER A 172 13.94 -16.07 -12.84
#